data_AF-A0A0R0CAT5-F1
#
_entry.id   AF-A0A0R0CAT5-F1
#
_cell.length_a   1.000
_cell.length_b   1.000
_cell.length_c   1.000
_cell.angle_alpha   90.00
_cell.angle_beta   90.00
_cell.angle_gamma   90.00
#
_symmetry.space_group_name_H-M   'P 1'
#
loop_
_entity.id
_entity.type
_entity.pdbx_description
1 polymer ?
#
loop_
_entity_poly.entity_id
_entity_poly.type
_entity_poly.pdbx_seq_one_letter_code
_entity_poly.pdbx_strand_id
1 'polypeptide(L)'
;MSQRLRYSLIALAALLLCGVVVALFLHNYERGSEDITLPAYGEPTYNPLFALRETIRRDGGKAESRRQLDLPAMRLQPGDTVLMLDDPRLLTPSQVNGLLDWVEFGGHLVLRAQAPDEDLDAEGNGLLQRLGVVGHDGFAQCLTWQVPGQESHQEFCGGNRFTLDGTTRVEHRWGDSSGDKTTAWARLRYGAGRVDVLGDMDFLLNGAGPGDTGLRDLPHRDLARLVLAPNYGKGTFHLIYAMEMPSLWKTVIKRGWPIWLPLLLALLAWLWARSQRFGALLPSPREERRSLLEHVRASGELLHRYGKTPLLYDAVRQSFLARLRRRSPMAAALTGEAQVQAIADHLQWPISRVQSAMQVPPSRDDTALRERIRLLIQMRNQL
;
A
#
# COMPACT_ATOMS: atom_id res chain seq x y z
N MET A 1 27.23 49.14 -54.93
CA MET A 1 25.90 48.52 -54.74
C MET A 1 25.29 49.01 -53.44
N SER A 2 24.11 49.64 -53.49
CA SER A 2 23.36 50.06 -52.30
C SER A 2 23.08 48.87 -51.37
N GLN A 3 23.24 49.03 -50.05
CA GLN A 3 23.02 47.98 -49.05
C GLN A 3 21.63 47.32 -49.20
N ARG A 4 20.60 48.09 -49.60
CA ARG A 4 19.25 47.56 -49.87
C ARG A 4 19.19 46.60 -51.06
N LEU A 5 20.05 46.80 -52.06
CA LEU A 5 20.16 45.91 -53.22
C LEU A 5 20.84 44.58 -52.84
N ARG A 6 21.80 44.62 -51.90
CA ARG A 6 22.45 43.41 -51.36
C ARG A 6 21.48 42.57 -50.54
N TYR A 7 20.71 43.18 -49.64
CA TYR A 7 19.73 42.44 -48.83
C TYR A 7 18.59 41.87 -49.65
N SER A 8 18.12 42.58 -50.68
CA SER A 8 17.09 42.05 -51.60
C SER A 8 17.60 40.89 -52.46
N LEU A 9 18.85 40.96 -52.95
CA LEU A 9 19.48 39.84 -53.66
C LEU A 9 19.67 38.61 -52.77
N ILE A 10 20.08 38.79 -51.51
CA ILE A 10 20.20 37.69 -50.54
C ILE A 10 18.84 37.07 -50.24
N ALA A 11 17.81 37.89 -50.02
CA ALA A 11 16.46 37.40 -49.78
C ALA A 11 15.91 36.63 -51.00
N LEU A 12 16.12 37.14 -52.22
CA LEU A 12 15.71 36.47 -53.45
C LEU A 12 16.45 35.13 -53.62
N ALA A 13 17.77 35.10 -53.41
CA ALA A 13 18.56 33.88 -53.49
C ALA A 13 18.15 32.83 -52.46
N ALA A 14 17.86 33.26 -51.21
CA ALA A 14 17.36 32.37 -50.17
C ALA A 14 15.99 31.78 -50.51
N LEU A 15 15.09 32.59 -51.09
CA LEU A 15 13.75 32.16 -51.47
C LEU A 15 13.79 31.19 -52.66
N LEU A 16 14.69 31.43 -53.62
CA LEU A 16 14.93 30.54 -54.76
C LEU A 16 15.54 29.21 -54.31
N LEU A 17 16.51 29.26 -53.38
CA LEU A 17 17.08 28.06 -52.76
C LEU A 17 16.01 27.25 -52.01
N CYS A 18 15.15 27.90 -51.23
CA CYS A 18 14.04 27.25 -50.54
C CYS A 18 13.07 26.58 -51.53
N GLY A 19 12.72 27.27 -52.62
CA GLY A 19 11.88 26.72 -53.69
C GLY A 19 12.48 25.48 -54.34
N VAL A 20 13.80 25.51 -54.63
CA VAL A 20 14.52 24.36 -55.20
C VAL A 20 14.54 23.18 -54.23
N VAL A 21 14.77 23.42 -52.94
CA VAL A 21 14.77 22.37 -51.90
C VAL A 21 13.39 21.73 -51.78
N VAL A 22 12.33 22.53 -51.75
CA VAL A 22 10.94 22.02 -51.68
C VAL A 22 10.59 21.23 -52.94
N ALA A 23 10.97 21.71 -54.13
CA ALA A 23 10.73 21.00 -55.38
C ALA A 23 11.46 19.65 -55.44
N LEU A 24 12.73 19.61 -55.02
CA LEU A 24 13.51 18.37 -54.94
C LEU A 24 12.93 17.39 -53.92
N PHE A 25 12.49 17.89 -52.76
CA PHE A 25 11.83 17.08 -51.76
C PHE A 25 10.54 16.47 -52.31
N LEU A 26 9.65 17.27 -52.91
CA LEU A 26 8.39 16.75 -53.45
C LEU A 26 8.57 15.83 -54.66
N HIS A 27 9.63 16.02 -55.46
CA HIS A 27 9.92 15.15 -56.60
C HIS A 27 10.50 13.79 -56.16
N ASN A 28 11.36 13.78 -55.14
CA ASN A 28 12.01 12.56 -54.65
C ASN A 28 11.25 11.89 -53.49
N TYR A 29 10.20 12.52 -52.96
CA TYR A 29 9.41 11.97 -51.88
C TYR A 29 8.46 10.89 -52.42
N GLU A 30 8.90 9.65 -52.33
CA GLU A 30 8.09 8.48 -52.64
C GLU A 30 7.39 7.99 -51.37
N ARG A 31 6.05 7.86 -51.42
CA ARG A 31 5.26 7.31 -50.31
C ARG A 31 5.30 5.80 -50.35
N GLY A 32 6.19 5.20 -49.57
CA GLY A 32 6.16 3.76 -49.30
C GLY A 32 5.04 3.41 -48.33
N SER A 33 4.23 2.40 -48.66
CA SER A 33 3.41 1.71 -47.66
C SER A 33 4.30 0.70 -46.94
N GLU A 34 4.54 0.90 -45.65
CA GLU A 34 5.17 -0.09 -44.80
C GLU A 34 4.09 -0.80 -43.98
N ASP A 35 4.00 -2.12 -44.13
CA ASP A 35 3.09 -2.94 -43.34
C ASP A 35 3.64 -3.05 -41.91
N ILE A 36 3.16 -2.18 -41.03
CA ILE A 36 3.45 -2.28 -39.61
C ILE A 36 2.51 -3.29 -38.94
N THR A 37 3.08 -4.25 -38.22
CA THR A 37 2.28 -5.11 -37.36
C THR A 37 1.80 -4.27 -36.18
N LEU A 38 0.50 -3.98 -36.14
CA LEU A 38 -0.10 -3.30 -35.01
C LEU A 38 -0.01 -4.17 -33.74
N PRO A 39 0.18 -3.57 -32.56
CA PRO A 39 0.13 -4.32 -31.31
C PRO A 39 -1.23 -5.00 -31.16
N ALA A 40 -1.23 -6.17 -30.54
CA ALA A 40 -2.47 -6.90 -30.29
C ALA A 40 -3.44 -6.09 -29.42
N TYR A 41 -4.72 -6.16 -29.78
CA TYR A 41 -5.81 -5.49 -29.06
C TYR A 41 -6.84 -6.50 -28.56
N GLY A 42 -7.44 -6.24 -27.40
CA GLY A 42 -8.50 -7.08 -26.83
C GLY A 42 -7.98 -8.28 -26.05
N GLU A 43 -8.59 -9.46 -26.25
CA GLU A 43 -8.25 -10.70 -25.54
C GLU A 43 -6.77 -11.13 -25.64
N PRO A 44 -6.09 -11.07 -26.81
CA PRO A 44 -4.70 -11.51 -26.92
C PRO A 44 -3.72 -10.68 -26.07
N THR A 45 -4.12 -9.48 -25.62
CA THR A 45 -3.32 -8.63 -24.74
C THR A 45 -3.20 -9.20 -23.32
N TYR A 46 -4.16 -10.01 -22.87
CA TYR A 46 -4.15 -10.60 -21.52
C TYR A 46 -4.24 -12.13 -21.52
N ASN A 47 -4.60 -12.77 -22.63
CA ASN A 47 -4.60 -14.22 -22.80
C ASN A 47 -3.39 -14.62 -23.67
N PRO A 48 -2.27 -15.08 -23.07
CA PRO A 48 -1.07 -15.43 -23.81
C PRO A 48 -1.24 -16.68 -24.69
N LEU A 49 -2.29 -17.48 -24.47
CA LEU A 49 -2.62 -18.68 -25.25
C LEU A 49 -3.72 -18.43 -26.30
N PHE A 50 -4.04 -17.17 -26.58
CA PHE A 50 -5.10 -16.81 -27.52
C PHE A 50 -4.86 -17.42 -28.91
N ALA A 51 -3.66 -17.28 -29.45
CA ALA A 51 -3.26 -17.80 -30.75
C ALA A 51 -3.41 -19.32 -30.79
N LEU A 52 -3.01 -20.02 -29.72
CA LEU A 52 -3.17 -21.46 -29.59
C LEU A 52 -4.64 -21.87 -29.60
N ARG A 53 -5.48 -21.18 -28.81
CA ARG A 53 -6.93 -21.44 -28.76
C ARG A 53 -7.58 -21.29 -30.14
N GLU A 54 -7.28 -20.19 -30.82
CA GLU A 54 -7.83 -19.92 -32.16
C GLU A 54 -7.29 -20.89 -33.20
N THR A 55 -6.03 -21.31 -33.10
CA THR A 55 -5.45 -22.33 -33.98
C THR A 55 -6.20 -23.66 -33.83
N ILE A 56 -6.34 -24.18 -32.61
CA ILE A 56 -7.07 -25.43 -32.35
C ILE A 56 -8.51 -25.36 -32.85
N ARG A 57 -9.20 -24.22 -32.66
CA ARG A 57 -10.56 -24.01 -33.16
C ARG A 57 -10.64 -24.02 -34.68
N ARG A 58 -9.70 -23.35 -35.35
CA ARG A 58 -9.63 -23.34 -36.82
C ARG A 58 -9.29 -24.71 -37.39
N ASP A 59 -8.55 -25.52 -36.64
CA ASP A 59 -8.28 -26.92 -36.96
C ASP A 59 -9.47 -27.86 -36.69
N GLY A 60 -10.63 -27.32 -36.28
CA GLY A 60 -11.87 -28.06 -36.05
C GLY A 60 -12.02 -28.65 -34.64
N GLY A 61 -11.07 -28.40 -33.74
CA GLY A 61 -11.13 -28.82 -32.34
C GLY A 61 -11.97 -27.89 -31.46
N LYS A 62 -12.25 -28.35 -30.23
CA LYS A 62 -12.86 -27.51 -29.18
C LYS A 62 -11.75 -26.99 -28.27
N ALA A 63 -11.68 -25.68 -28.06
CA ALA A 63 -10.73 -25.07 -27.14
C ALA A 63 -11.35 -23.91 -26.37
N GLU A 64 -11.07 -23.85 -25.06
CA GLU A 64 -11.52 -22.84 -24.11
C GLU A 64 -10.34 -22.32 -23.30
N SER A 65 -10.23 -21.00 -23.15
CA SER A 65 -9.26 -20.38 -22.25
C SER A 65 -9.94 -19.99 -20.95
N ARG A 66 -9.29 -20.27 -19.83
CA ARG A 66 -9.76 -19.90 -18.49
C ARG A 66 -8.59 -19.30 -17.72
N ARG A 67 -8.90 -18.36 -16.82
CA ARG A 67 -7.89 -17.78 -15.94
C ARG A 67 -7.45 -18.82 -14.92
N GLN A 68 -8.40 -19.37 -14.18
CA GLN A 68 -8.17 -20.34 -13.10
C GLN A 68 -8.67 -21.75 -13.47
N LEU A 69 -8.05 -22.75 -12.85
CA LEU A 69 -8.50 -24.14 -12.88
C LEU A 69 -9.79 -24.33 -12.04
N ASP A 70 -10.87 -24.76 -12.69
CA ASP A 70 -12.17 -25.04 -12.08
C ASP A 70 -12.69 -26.40 -12.55
N LEU A 71 -12.19 -27.47 -11.92
CA LEU A 71 -12.49 -28.86 -12.31
C LEU A 71 -14.00 -29.15 -12.35
N PRO A 72 -14.82 -28.75 -11.35
CA PRO A 72 -16.26 -28.96 -11.39
C PRO A 72 -16.96 -28.32 -12.60
N ALA A 73 -16.56 -27.11 -12.99
CA ALA A 73 -17.16 -26.43 -14.13
C ALA A 73 -16.70 -26.99 -15.48
N MET A 74 -15.48 -27.54 -15.54
CA MET A 74 -14.89 -28.08 -16.77
C MET A 74 -15.49 -29.42 -17.18
N ARG A 75 -15.93 -30.25 -16.21
CA ARG A 75 -16.51 -31.59 -16.47
C ARG A 75 -15.62 -32.45 -17.40
N LEU A 76 -14.34 -32.51 -17.04
CA LEU A 76 -13.28 -33.14 -17.83
C LEU A 76 -13.64 -34.55 -18.31
N GLN A 77 -13.44 -34.80 -19.60
CA GLN A 77 -13.63 -36.08 -20.27
C GLN A 77 -12.27 -36.74 -20.57
N PRO A 78 -12.19 -38.08 -20.71
CA PRO A 78 -10.94 -38.77 -21.03
C PRO A 78 -10.20 -38.27 -22.28
N GLY A 79 -10.90 -37.72 -23.27
CA GLY A 79 -10.29 -37.20 -24.49
C GLY A 79 -9.82 -35.76 -24.40
N ASP A 80 -10.00 -35.09 -23.26
CA ASP A 80 -9.69 -33.67 -23.10
C ASP A 80 -8.18 -33.45 -22.87
N THR A 81 -7.74 -32.22 -23.10
CA THR A 81 -6.38 -31.78 -22.76
C THR A 81 -6.46 -30.58 -21.83
N VAL A 82 -5.74 -30.62 -20.72
CA VAL A 82 -5.58 -29.48 -19.80
C VAL A 82 -4.16 -28.99 -19.94
N LEU A 83 -3.99 -27.75 -20.37
CA LEU A 83 -2.69 -27.07 -20.45
C LEU A 83 -2.64 -25.97 -19.42
N MET A 84 -1.60 -25.95 -18.59
CA MET A 84 -1.44 -24.97 -17.53
C MET A 84 -0.10 -24.27 -17.63
N LEU A 85 -0.13 -22.94 -17.77
CA LEU A 85 1.06 -22.08 -17.73
C LEU A 85 1.51 -21.75 -16.30
N ASP A 86 0.58 -21.75 -15.36
CA ASP A 86 0.83 -21.38 -13.97
C ASP A 86 1.64 -22.44 -13.21
N ASP A 87 2.08 -22.06 -12.01
CA ASP A 87 2.82 -22.96 -11.13
C ASP A 87 1.88 -24.07 -10.59
N PRO A 88 2.14 -25.36 -10.94
CA PRO A 88 1.34 -26.48 -10.45
C PRO A 88 1.45 -26.71 -8.94
N ARG A 89 2.44 -26.10 -8.25
CA ARG A 89 2.60 -26.18 -6.79
C ARG A 89 1.56 -25.35 -6.04
N LEU A 90 0.92 -24.39 -6.70
CA LEU A 90 -0.16 -23.58 -6.12
C LEU A 90 -1.52 -24.29 -6.09
N LEU A 91 -1.61 -25.51 -6.63
CA LEU A 91 -2.85 -26.28 -6.66
C LEU A 91 -3.21 -26.82 -5.28
N THR A 92 -4.50 -26.81 -4.95
CA THR A 92 -4.97 -27.45 -3.73
C THR A 92 -4.85 -28.99 -3.83
N PRO A 93 -4.71 -29.71 -2.71
CA PRO A 93 -4.66 -31.17 -2.73
C PRO A 93 -5.85 -31.84 -3.45
N SER A 94 -7.04 -31.23 -3.37
CA SER A 94 -8.23 -31.70 -4.10
C SER A 94 -8.12 -31.51 -5.62
N GLN A 95 -7.53 -30.40 -6.08
CA GLN A 95 -7.27 -30.17 -7.50
C GLN A 95 -6.22 -31.14 -8.03
N VAL A 96 -5.16 -31.40 -7.26
CA VAL A 96 -4.11 -32.37 -7.61
C VAL A 96 -4.71 -33.77 -7.79
N ASN A 97 -5.48 -34.25 -6.80
CA ASN A 97 -6.14 -35.55 -6.90
C ASN A 97 -7.09 -35.61 -8.10
N GLY A 98 -7.96 -34.62 -8.27
CA GLY A 98 -8.92 -34.60 -9.37
C GLY A 98 -8.28 -34.58 -10.77
N LEU A 99 -7.13 -33.90 -10.92
CA LEU A 99 -6.36 -33.93 -12.17
C LEU A 99 -5.72 -35.30 -12.41
N LEU A 100 -5.08 -35.88 -11.40
CA LEU A 100 -4.43 -37.19 -11.52
C LEU A 100 -5.44 -38.31 -11.80
N ASP A 101 -6.56 -38.33 -11.08
CA ASP A 101 -7.66 -39.27 -11.32
C ASP A 101 -8.16 -39.16 -12.76
N TRP A 102 -8.35 -37.94 -13.27
CA TRP A 102 -8.79 -37.71 -14.64
C TRP A 102 -7.75 -38.16 -15.69
N VAL A 103 -6.47 -37.87 -15.47
CA VAL A 103 -5.39 -38.33 -16.36
C VAL A 103 -5.34 -39.86 -16.38
N GLU A 104 -5.53 -40.52 -15.24
CA GLU A 104 -5.54 -41.98 -15.15
C GLU A 104 -6.55 -42.61 -16.13
N PHE A 105 -7.69 -41.96 -16.36
CA PHE A 105 -8.73 -42.42 -17.28
C PHE A 105 -8.53 -42.05 -18.75
N GLY A 106 -7.45 -41.34 -19.12
CA GLY A 106 -7.13 -41.02 -20.51
C GLY A 106 -6.79 -39.55 -20.79
N GLY A 107 -6.97 -38.68 -19.80
CA GLY A 107 -6.71 -37.25 -19.93
C GLY A 107 -5.28 -36.93 -20.33
N HIS A 108 -5.10 -35.78 -20.98
CA HIS A 108 -3.78 -35.27 -21.35
C HIS A 108 -3.47 -33.98 -20.60
N LEU A 109 -2.47 -34.02 -19.71
CA LEU A 109 -2.09 -32.88 -18.89
C LEU A 109 -0.76 -32.31 -19.38
N VAL A 110 -0.70 -31.00 -19.59
CA VAL A 110 0.51 -30.28 -20.04
C VAL A 110 0.90 -29.27 -18.97
N LEU A 111 2.07 -29.44 -18.36
CA LEU A 111 2.55 -28.72 -17.19
C LEU A 111 3.91 -28.08 -17.44
N ARG A 112 4.16 -26.95 -16.76
CA ARG A 112 5.48 -26.32 -16.74
C ARG A 112 6.25 -26.77 -15.51
N ALA A 113 7.48 -27.22 -15.72
CA ALA A 113 8.43 -27.50 -14.65
C ALA A 113 8.82 -26.21 -13.93
N GLN A 114 9.12 -26.34 -12.64
CA GLN A 114 9.47 -25.22 -11.78
C GLN A 114 10.89 -25.35 -11.27
N ALA A 115 11.53 -24.20 -11.04
CA ALA A 115 12.78 -24.15 -10.30
C ALA A 115 12.55 -24.64 -8.86
N PRO A 116 13.57 -25.26 -8.23
CA PRO A 116 13.48 -25.66 -6.83
C PRO A 116 13.09 -24.49 -5.92
N ASP A 117 12.15 -24.71 -5.01
CA ASP A 117 11.72 -23.74 -4.02
C ASP A 117 11.48 -24.48 -2.69
N GLU A 118 12.30 -24.19 -1.67
CA GLU A 118 12.25 -24.94 -0.40
C GLU A 118 10.89 -24.82 0.30
N ASP A 119 10.22 -23.67 0.22
CA ASP A 119 8.95 -23.44 0.90
C ASP A 119 7.81 -24.19 0.19
N LEU A 120 7.76 -24.09 -1.15
CA LEU A 120 6.70 -24.73 -1.96
C LEU A 120 6.92 -26.22 -2.18
N ASP A 121 8.17 -26.69 -2.17
CA ASP A 121 8.51 -28.10 -2.40
C ASP A 121 8.47 -28.93 -1.10
N ALA A 122 8.50 -28.29 0.08
CA ALA A 122 8.47 -28.97 1.39
C ALA A 122 7.18 -29.75 1.66
N GLU A 123 6.05 -29.38 1.05
CA GLU A 123 4.76 -30.01 1.33
C GLU A 123 4.65 -31.45 0.77
N GLY A 124 5.59 -31.91 -0.07
CA GLY A 124 5.78 -33.31 -0.49
C GLY A 124 4.62 -33.97 -1.24
N ASN A 125 3.47 -33.30 -1.35
CA ASN A 125 2.21 -33.84 -1.89
C ASN A 125 1.75 -33.11 -3.16
N GLY A 126 2.57 -32.20 -3.69
CA GLY A 126 2.29 -31.45 -4.90
C GLY A 126 2.24 -32.33 -6.16
N LEU A 127 1.64 -31.77 -7.21
CA LEU A 127 1.42 -32.48 -8.48
C LEU A 127 2.73 -32.97 -9.12
N LEU A 128 3.79 -32.14 -9.12
CA LEU A 128 5.07 -32.50 -9.72
C LEU A 128 5.76 -33.63 -8.96
N GLN A 129 5.76 -33.59 -7.63
CA GLN A 129 6.36 -34.61 -6.77
C GLN A 129 5.68 -35.98 -6.98
N ARG A 130 4.35 -36.01 -7.09
CA ARG A 130 3.60 -37.25 -7.38
C ARG A 130 3.85 -37.83 -8.76
N LEU A 131 4.27 -36.99 -9.70
CA LEU A 131 4.66 -37.39 -11.05
C LEU A 131 6.15 -37.74 -11.14
N GLY A 132 6.88 -37.76 -10.01
CA GLY A 132 8.31 -38.04 -9.98
C GLY A 132 9.16 -36.94 -10.61
N VAL A 133 8.63 -35.72 -10.74
CA VAL A 133 9.33 -34.58 -11.35
C VAL A 133 9.96 -33.75 -10.25
N VAL A 134 11.28 -33.58 -10.31
CA VAL A 134 12.04 -32.76 -9.36
C VAL A 134 12.71 -31.63 -10.11
N GLY A 135 12.45 -30.39 -9.70
CA GLY A 135 13.13 -29.21 -10.25
C GLY A 135 14.64 -29.33 -10.09
N HIS A 136 15.40 -28.81 -11.04
CA HIS A 136 16.86 -28.76 -10.98
C HIS A 136 17.32 -27.31 -11.03
N ASP A 137 18.18 -26.93 -10.10
CA ASP A 137 18.81 -25.62 -10.09
C ASP A 137 20.03 -25.65 -11.03
N GLY A 138 19.83 -25.15 -12.25
CA GLY A 138 20.85 -25.17 -13.29
C GLY A 138 20.44 -24.32 -14.48
N PHE A 139 21.44 -23.80 -15.20
CA PHE A 139 21.18 -22.99 -16.38
C PHE A 139 20.64 -23.83 -17.53
N ALA A 140 19.59 -23.34 -18.17
CA ALA A 140 19.01 -23.94 -19.34
C ALA A 140 19.99 -23.86 -20.52
N GLN A 141 20.41 -25.01 -21.05
CA GLN A 141 21.06 -25.07 -22.35
C GLN A 141 20.00 -25.13 -23.45
N CYS A 142 20.15 -24.27 -24.47
CA CYS A 142 19.30 -24.30 -25.66
C CYS A 142 19.38 -25.68 -26.34
N LEU A 143 18.22 -26.23 -26.69
CA LEU A 143 18.11 -27.49 -27.40
C LEU A 143 17.80 -27.25 -28.87
N THR A 144 18.45 -28.00 -29.76
CA THR A 144 18.26 -27.81 -31.20
C THR A 144 17.00 -28.50 -31.71
N TRP A 145 16.08 -27.73 -32.28
CA TRP A 145 14.92 -28.23 -33.02
C TRP A 145 15.11 -28.00 -34.51
N GLN A 146 14.93 -29.05 -35.31
CA GLN A 146 15.11 -28.98 -36.75
C GLN A 146 13.86 -29.45 -37.48
N VAL A 147 13.24 -28.53 -38.21
CA VAL A 147 12.12 -28.84 -39.11
C VAL A 147 12.63 -28.83 -40.55
N PRO A 148 12.30 -29.86 -41.37
CA PRO A 148 12.70 -29.90 -42.76
C PRO A 148 12.30 -28.63 -43.53
N GLY A 149 13.27 -27.97 -44.15
CA GLY A 149 13.04 -26.74 -44.93
C GLY A 149 12.93 -25.47 -44.10
N GLN A 150 13.29 -25.50 -42.81
CA GLN A 150 13.48 -24.32 -41.97
C GLN A 150 14.95 -24.23 -41.53
N GLU A 151 15.37 -23.05 -41.07
CA GLU A 151 16.66 -22.91 -40.39
C GLU A 151 16.68 -23.74 -39.09
N SER A 152 17.83 -23.84 -38.44
CA SER A 152 17.94 -24.55 -37.16
C SER A 152 17.42 -23.66 -36.03
N HIS A 153 16.43 -24.12 -35.27
CA HIS A 153 15.86 -23.37 -34.15
C HIS A 153 16.40 -23.86 -32.82
N GLN A 154 16.39 -22.98 -31.83
CA GLN A 154 16.83 -23.24 -30.48
C GLN A 154 15.65 -23.11 -29.54
N GLU A 155 15.32 -24.19 -28.85
CA GLU A 155 14.16 -24.32 -27.99
C GLU A 155 14.60 -24.48 -26.53
N PHE A 156 13.70 -24.14 -25.60
CA PHE A 156 13.90 -24.29 -24.16
C PHE A 156 15.11 -23.51 -23.59
N CYS A 157 15.54 -22.43 -24.25
CA CYS A 157 16.72 -21.64 -23.86
C CYS A 157 16.62 -20.95 -22.50
N GLY A 158 15.41 -20.58 -22.05
CA GLY A 158 15.17 -19.84 -20.80
C GLY A 158 14.39 -20.62 -19.74
N GLY A 159 13.95 -21.84 -20.07
CA GLY A 159 13.04 -22.62 -19.22
C GLY A 159 13.70 -23.37 -18.08
N ASN A 160 12.91 -23.73 -17.06
CA ASN A 160 13.39 -24.54 -15.95
C ASN A 160 13.86 -25.92 -16.43
N ARG A 161 14.78 -26.54 -15.69
CA ARG A 161 15.18 -27.92 -15.90
C ARG A 161 14.67 -28.79 -14.78
N PHE A 162 14.44 -30.06 -15.09
CA PHE A 162 13.99 -31.02 -14.09
C PHE A 162 14.64 -32.38 -14.32
N THR A 163 14.66 -33.17 -13.26
CA THR A 163 15.00 -34.59 -13.33
C THR A 163 13.74 -35.41 -13.07
N LEU A 164 13.77 -36.64 -13.55
CA LEU A 164 12.72 -37.60 -13.33
C LEU A 164 13.24 -38.65 -12.36
N ASP A 165 12.40 -39.02 -11.41
CA ASP A 165 12.64 -40.19 -10.60
C ASP A 165 12.63 -41.46 -11.47
N GLY A 166 13.27 -42.52 -10.98
CA GLY A 166 13.31 -43.79 -11.71
C GLY A 166 11.99 -44.55 -11.70
N THR A 167 10.93 -44.03 -11.06
CA THR A 167 9.65 -44.74 -10.87
C THR A 167 8.66 -44.45 -11.99
N THR A 168 8.86 -43.34 -12.71
CA THR A 168 7.92 -42.85 -13.71
C THR A 168 8.15 -43.48 -15.09
N ARG A 169 7.07 -43.92 -15.74
CA ARG A 169 7.14 -44.48 -17.10
C ARG A 169 7.22 -43.36 -18.15
N VAL A 170 8.42 -43.14 -18.66
CA VAL A 170 8.71 -42.11 -19.67
C VAL A 170 8.52 -42.65 -21.09
N GLU A 171 7.69 -41.98 -21.90
CA GLU A 171 7.49 -42.30 -23.31
C GLU A 171 8.43 -41.50 -24.22
N HIS A 172 8.58 -40.21 -23.93
CA HIS A 172 9.47 -39.31 -24.65
C HIS A 172 10.26 -38.50 -23.62
N ARG A 173 11.52 -38.22 -23.95
CA ARG A 173 12.40 -37.40 -23.14
C ARG A 173 13.31 -36.60 -24.05
N TRP A 174 13.41 -35.31 -23.79
CA TRP A 174 14.34 -34.41 -24.44
C TRP A 174 14.97 -33.50 -23.40
N GLY A 175 16.29 -33.46 -23.37
CA GLY A 175 17.06 -32.82 -22.32
C GLY A 175 18.49 -32.61 -22.74
N ASP A 176 19.31 -32.16 -21.80
CA ASP A 176 20.72 -31.97 -22.05
C ASP A 176 21.41 -33.33 -22.28
N SER A 177 22.36 -33.32 -23.20
CA SER A 177 23.27 -34.44 -23.48
C SER A 177 24.47 -34.49 -22.51
N SER A 178 24.70 -33.42 -21.73
CA SER A 178 25.79 -33.30 -20.77
C SER A 178 25.58 -34.13 -19.49
N GLY A 179 26.64 -34.27 -18.69
CA GLY A 179 26.76 -35.27 -17.60
C GLY A 179 25.66 -35.24 -16.52
N ASP A 180 25.02 -34.10 -16.31
CA ASP A 180 23.80 -34.00 -15.52
C ASP A 180 22.60 -34.24 -16.44
N LYS A 181 21.93 -35.40 -16.28
CA LYS A 181 20.79 -35.85 -17.10
C LYS A 181 19.51 -35.01 -16.87
N THR A 182 19.63 -33.69 -16.99
CA THR A 182 18.53 -32.76 -16.88
C THR A 182 17.64 -32.85 -18.11
N THR A 183 16.35 -32.65 -17.88
CA THR A 183 15.31 -32.80 -18.89
C THR A 183 14.63 -31.45 -19.08
N ALA A 184 14.38 -31.10 -20.35
CA ALA A 184 13.63 -29.92 -20.75
C ALA A 184 12.19 -30.29 -21.14
N TRP A 185 11.97 -31.46 -21.69
CA TRP A 185 10.65 -31.99 -21.99
C TRP A 185 10.59 -33.48 -21.71
N ALA A 186 9.53 -33.93 -21.04
CA ALA A 186 9.22 -35.33 -20.91
C ALA A 186 7.73 -35.59 -21.07
N ARG A 187 7.41 -36.68 -21.75
CA ARG A 187 6.08 -37.27 -21.78
C ARG A 187 6.04 -38.49 -20.89
N LEU A 188 5.22 -38.41 -19.86
CA LEU A 188 5.03 -39.43 -18.84
C LEU A 188 3.71 -40.16 -19.11
N ARG A 189 3.71 -41.48 -18.95
CA ARG A 189 2.48 -42.27 -18.98
C ARG A 189 1.93 -42.39 -17.57
N TYR A 190 0.65 -42.02 -17.41
CA TYR A 190 -0.07 -42.11 -16.14
C TYR A 190 -1.44 -42.75 -16.39
N GLY A 191 -1.61 -44.01 -15.98
CA GLY A 191 -2.77 -44.82 -16.35
C GLY A 191 -2.95 -44.96 -17.87
N ALA A 192 -4.15 -44.65 -18.35
CA ALA A 192 -4.47 -44.59 -19.78
C ALA A 192 -4.08 -43.24 -20.44
N GLY A 193 -3.90 -42.19 -19.64
CA GLY A 193 -3.56 -40.84 -20.12
C GLY A 193 -2.07 -40.56 -20.17
N ARG A 194 -1.75 -39.28 -20.39
CA ARG A 194 -0.38 -38.78 -20.57
C ARG A 194 -0.18 -37.44 -19.88
N VAL A 195 1.03 -37.22 -19.37
CA VAL A 195 1.45 -35.95 -18.80
C VAL A 195 2.69 -35.46 -19.52
N ASP A 196 2.60 -34.30 -20.18
CA ASP A 196 3.74 -33.61 -20.76
C ASP A 196 4.24 -32.55 -19.78
N VAL A 197 5.51 -32.66 -19.38
CA VAL A 197 6.18 -31.71 -18.49
C VAL A 197 7.24 -30.99 -19.29
N LEU A 198 7.16 -29.66 -19.33
CA LEU A 198 7.97 -28.79 -20.17
C LEU A 198 8.72 -27.77 -19.32
N GLY A 199 9.98 -27.53 -19.63
CA GLY A 199 10.80 -26.50 -18.98
C GLY A 199 10.36 -25.09 -19.35
N ASP A 200 9.93 -24.91 -20.59
CA ASP A 200 9.36 -23.69 -21.14
C ASP A 200 8.15 -24.00 -22.03
N MET A 201 7.27 -23.02 -22.21
CA MET A 201 6.12 -23.07 -23.10
C MET A 201 6.01 -21.84 -24.01
N ASP A 202 7.07 -21.05 -24.14
CA ASP A 202 7.20 -19.90 -25.04
C ASP A 202 6.70 -20.18 -26.47
N PHE A 203 7.04 -21.34 -27.04
CA PHE A 203 6.58 -21.78 -28.37
C PHE A 203 5.05 -21.89 -28.51
N LEU A 204 4.30 -21.97 -27.40
CA LEU A 204 2.83 -22.04 -27.38
C LEU A 204 2.16 -20.67 -27.25
N LEU A 205 2.92 -19.62 -26.95
CA LEU A 205 2.38 -18.29 -26.64
C LEU A 205 2.12 -17.47 -27.92
N ASN A 206 1.42 -16.34 -27.79
CA ASN A 206 1.14 -15.44 -28.92
C ASN A 206 2.39 -14.81 -29.58
N GLY A 207 3.52 -14.77 -28.85
CA GLY A 207 4.72 -14.00 -29.19
C GLY A 207 4.64 -12.53 -28.74
N ALA A 208 5.75 -11.99 -28.24
CA ALA A 208 5.84 -10.60 -27.75
C ALA A 208 6.28 -9.58 -28.82
N GLY A 209 6.85 -10.02 -29.96
CA GLY A 209 7.35 -9.09 -30.98
C GLY A 209 8.15 -9.75 -32.12
N PRO A 210 8.91 -8.96 -32.91
CA PRO A 210 9.66 -9.50 -34.05
C PRO A 210 10.74 -10.52 -33.68
N GLY A 211 11.29 -10.44 -32.46
CA GLY A 211 12.28 -11.40 -31.94
C GLY A 211 11.69 -12.53 -31.10
N ASP A 212 10.39 -12.48 -30.81
CA ASP A 212 9.65 -13.54 -30.11
C ASP A 212 8.32 -13.73 -30.86
N THR A 213 8.38 -14.61 -31.84
CA THR A 213 7.30 -14.95 -32.75
C THR A 213 6.25 -15.85 -32.09
N GLY A 214 6.58 -16.51 -30.97
CA GLY A 214 5.73 -17.52 -30.33
C GLY A 214 5.18 -18.54 -31.34
N LEU A 215 3.92 -18.94 -31.19
CA LEU A 215 3.24 -19.91 -32.06
C LEU A 215 3.13 -19.48 -33.54
N ARG A 216 3.52 -18.26 -33.91
CA ARG A 216 3.50 -17.83 -35.32
C ARG A 216 4.61 -18.51 -36.13
N ASP A 217 5.68 -18.92 -35.47
CA ASP A 217 6.82 -19.55 -36.13
C ASP A 217 6.53 -20.98 -36.57
N LEU A 218 7.10 -21.40 -37.70
CA LEU A 218 6.86 -22.73 -38.24
C LEU A 218 7.40 -23.85 -37.32
N PRO A 219 8.62 -23.74 -36.77
CA PRO A 219 9.15 -24.78 -35.87
C PRO A 219 8.39 -24.86 -34.54
N HIS A 220 7.99 -23.72 -33.97
CA HIS A 220 7.12 -23.68 -32.79
C HIS A 220 5.77 -24.37 -33.03
N ARG A 221 5.16 -24.19 -34.22
CA ARG A 221 3.90 -24.87 -34.57
C ARG A 221 4.08 -26.38 -34.65
N ASP A 222 5.19 -26.84 -35.20
CA ASP A 222 5.49 -28.27 -35.30
C ASP A 222 5.70 -28.89 -33.90
N LEU A 223 6.50 -28.23 -33.06
CA LEU A 223 6.70 -28.63 -31.66
C LEU A 223 5.39 -28.61 -30.86
N ALA A 224 4.55 -27.59 -31.05
CA ALA A 224 3.21 -27.51 -30.46
C ALA A 224 2.33 -28.70 -30.87
N ARG A 225 2.35 -29.09 -32.14
CA ARG A 225 1.61 -30.27 -32.60
C ARG A 225 2.14 -31.56 -31.98
N LEU A 226 3.46 -31.69 -31.81
CA LEU A 226 4.07 -32.85 -31.17
C LEU A 226 3.68 -32.98 -29.69
N VAL A 227 3.73 -31.87 -28.94
CA VAL A 227 3.35 -31.82 -27.53
C VAL A 227 1.85 -32.08 -27.35
N LEU A 228 1.00 -31.55 -28.23
CA LEU A 228 -0.45 -31.69 -28.12
C LEU A 228 -1.01 -32.95 -28.81
N ALA A 229 -0.16 -33.72 -29.50
CA ALA A 229 -0.54 -34.90 -30.29
C ALA A 229 -1.43 -35.94 -29.58
N PRO A 230 -1.27 -36.28 -28.28
CA PRO A 230 -2.00 -37.39 -27.65
C PRO A 230 -3.52 -37.30 -27.81
N ASN A 231 -4.07 -36.10 -27.60
CA ASN A 231 -5.50 -35.82 -27.67
C ASN A 231 -5.83 -34.75 -28.74
N TYR A 232 -4.92 -34.48 -29.68
CA TYR A 232 -5.18 -33.53 -30.76
C TYR A 232 -6.37 -33.97 -31.63
N GLY A 233 -7.35 -33.08 -31.79
CA GLY A 233 -8.61 -33.38 -32.49
C GLY A 233 -9.61 -34.24 -31.69
N LYS A 234 -9.31 -34.58 -30.44
CA LYS A 234 -10.21 -35.28 -29.51
C LYS A 234 -10.58 -34.35 -28.36
N GLY A 235 -11.78 -34.54 -27.81
CA GLY A 235 -12.24 -33.81 -26.63
C GLY A 235 -12.16 -32.28 -26.76
N THR A 236 -11.95 -31.64 -25.61
CA THR A 236 -11.84 -30.19 -25.44
C THR A 236 -10.47 -29.84 -24.84
N PHE A 237 -9.84 -28.82 -25.42
CA PHE A 237 -8.62 -28.22 -24.90
C PHE A 237 -8.98 -27.13 -23.90
N HIS A 238 -8.58 -27.32 -22.65
CA HIS A 238 -8.71 -26.34 -21.59
C HIS A 238 -7.37 -25.66 -21.32
N LEU A 239 -7.29 -24.37 -21.63
CA LEU A 239 -6.07 -23.58 -21.58
C LEU A 239 -6.11 -22.65 -20.36
N ILE A 240 -5.32 -22.97 -19.34
CA ILE A 240 -5.26 -22.25 -18.06
C ILE A 240 -4.02 -21.36 -18.06
N TYR A 241 -4.23 -20.04 -17.95
CA TYR A 241 -3.16 -19.05 -18.19
C TYR A 241 -2.90 -18.05 -17.06
N ALA A 242 -3.71 -18.00 -15.99
CA ALA A 242 -3.48 -17.08 -14.88
C ALA A 242 -4.18 -17.50 -13.57
N MET A 243 -3.47 -18.19 -12.69
CA MET A 243 -3.94 -18.57 -11.35
C MET A 243 -3.72 -17.45 -10.32
N GLU A 244 -2.77 -16.54 -10.54
CA GLU A 244 -2.60 -15.33 -9.73
C GLU A 244 -2.98 -14.06 -10.50
N MET A 245 -3.96 -13.32 -9.99
CA MET A 245 -4.09 -11.91 -10.34
C MET A 245 -3.09 -11.11 -9.50
N PRO A 246 -2.22 -10.29 -10.12
CA PRO A 246 -1.41 -9.37 -9.34
C PRO A 246 -2.36 -8.48 -8.54
N SER A 247 -2.16 -8.40 -7.22
CA SER A 247 -3.07 -7.66 -6.35
C SER A 247 -3.30 -6.24 -6.88
N LEU A 248 -4.55 -5.75 -6.80
CA LEU A 248 -4.90 -4.42 -7.30
C LEU A 248 -3.93 -3.36 -6.78
N TRP A 249 -3.61 -3.42 -5.49
CA TRP A 249 -2.62 -2.54 -4.86
C TRP A 249 -1.22 -2.66 -5.46
N LYS A 250 -0.69 -3.87 -5.65
CA LYS A 250 0.64 -4.08 -6.28
C LYS A 250 0.66 -3.55 -7.71
N THR A 251 -0.43 -3.74 -8.45
CA THR A 251 -0.58 -3.26 -9.84
C THR A 251 -0.66 -1.73 -9.90
N VAL A 252 -1.48 -1.12 -9.04
CA VAL A 252 -1.64 0.33 -8.95
C VAL A 252 -0.35 1.03 -8.51
N ILE A 253 0.43 0.43 -7.61
CA ILE A 253 1.72 0.98 -7.18
C ILE A 253 2.77 0.85 -8.30
N LYS A 254 2.91 -0.34 -8.91
CA LYS A 254 3.94 -0.57 -9.95
C LYS A 254 3.65 0.18 -11.26
N ARG A 255 2.41 0.14 -11.75
CA ARG A 255 2.04 0.74 -13.05
C ARG A 255 1.46 2.15 -12.92
N GLY A 256 1.03 2.58 -11.74
CA GLY A 256 0.42 3.89 -11.53
C GLY A 256 1.41 5.05 -11.37
N TRP A 257 2.72 4.80 -11.48
CA TRP A 257 3.75 5.86 -11.36
C TRP A 257 3.51 7.10 -12.25
N PRO A 258 2.95 7.01 -13.49
CA PRO A 258 2.66 8.19 -14.30
C PRO A 258 1.57 9.08 -13.72
N ILE A 259 0.77 8.57 -12.78
CA ILE A 259 -0.28 9.31 -12.06
C ILE A 259 0.24 9.80 -10.70
N TRP A 260 0.92 8.93 -9.95
CA TRP A 260 1.42 9.26 -8.61
C TRP A 260 2.46 10.38 -8.63
N LEU A 261 3.35 10.40 -9.63
CA LEU A 261 4.40 11.40 -9.75
C LEU A 261 3.85 12.83 -9.97
N PRO A 262 2.97 13.09 -10.97
CA PRO A 262 2.37 14.42 -11.11
C PRO A 262 1.46 14.79 -9.94
N LEU A 263 0.75 13.82 -9.33
CA LEU A 263 -0.06 14.07 -8.13
C LEU A 263 0.80 14.51 -6.95
N LEU A 264 1.93 13.86 -6.71
CA LEU A 264 2.90 14.23 -5.68
C LEU A 264 3.49 15.62 -5.94
N LEU A 265 3.86 15.91 -7.18
CA LEU A 265 4.35 17.25 -7.57
C LEU A 265 3.28 18.32 -7.36
N ALA A 266 2.03 18.05 -7.71
CA ALA A 266 0.91 18.96 -7.48
C ALA A 266 0.66 19.17 -5.99
N LEU A 267 0.74 18.12 -5.16
CA LEU A 267 0.62 18.20 -3.71
C LEU A 267 1.75 19.05 -3.12
N LEU A 268 2.99 18.84 -3.54
CA LEU A 268 4.15 19.62 -3.10
C LEU A 268 4.02 21.08 -3.52
N ALA A 269 3.59 21.36 -4.75
CA ALA A 269 3.33 22.72 -5.22
C ALA A 269 2.21 23.39 -4.42
N TRP A 270 1.16 22.64 -4.07
CA TRP A 270 0.06 23.12 -3.24
C TRP A 270 0.51 23.42 -1.80
N LEU A 271 1.28 22.52 -1.20
CA LEU A 271 1.87 22.72 0.14
C LEU A 271 2.82 23.91 0.14
N TRP A 272 3.64 24.07 -0.91
CA TRP A 272 4.52 25.22 -1.10
C TRP A 272 3.74 26.53 -1.21
N ALA A 273 2.66 26.54 -1.99
CA ALA A 273 1.77 27.69 -2.09
C ALA A 273 1.10 28.02 -0.74
N ARG A 274 0.77 27.00 0.06
CA ARG A 274 0.19 27.16 1.41
C ARG A 274 1.21 27.50 2.50
N SER A 275 2.47 27.12 2.34
CA SER A 275 3.54 27.44 3.29
C SER A 275 4.02 28.89 3.18
N GLN A 276 3.58 29.63 2.15
CA GLN A 276 3.76 31.07 2.11
C GLN A 276 2.92 31.72 3.21
N ARG A 277 3.61 32.02 4.31
CA ARG A 277 3.03 32.58 5.53
C ARG A 277 2.65 34.04 5.28
N PHE A 278 1.35 34.34 5.26
CA PHE A 278 0.85 35.72 5.23
C PHE A 278 0.91 36.34 6.62
N GLY A 279 1.53 37.52 6.71
CA GLY A 279 1.36 38.45 7.83
C GLY A 279 2.54 38.56 8.79
N ALA A 280 2.74 39.77 9.30
CA ALA A 280 3.66 40.03 10.40
C ALA A 280 3.20 39.29 11.66
N LEU A 281 4.16 38.80 12.44
CA LEU A 281 3.90 38.28 13.79
C LEU A 281 3.24 39.38 14.62
N LEU A 282 1.93 39.28 14.85
CA LEU A 282 1.25 40.13 15.82
C LEU A 282 1.85 39.81 17.20
N PRO A 283 2.30 40.83 17.96
CA PRO A 283 2.79 40.61 19.31
C PRO A 283 1.67 39.98 20.13
N SER A 284 2.01 38.96 20.92
CA SER A 284 1.07 38.39 21.87
C SER A 284 0.55 39.51 22.80
N PRO A 285 -0.77 39.59 23.05
CA PRO A 285 -1.30 40.54 24.01
C PRO A 285 -0.63 40.31 25.36
N ARG A 286 -0.18 41.39 26.01
CA ARG A 286 0.42 41.30 27.35
C ARG A 286 -0.60 40.68 28.30
N GLU A 287 -0.21 39.59 28.97
CA GLU A 287 -1.00 39.06 30.09
C GLU A 287 -1.07 40.13 31.19
N GLU A 288 -2.26 40.71 31.39
CA GLU A 288 -2.56 41.51 32.58
C GLU A 288 -2.38 40.64 33.82
N ARG A 289 -1.25 40.80 34.50
CA ARG A 289 -1.01 40.16 35.80
C ARG A 289 -1.95 40.77 36.85
N ARG A 290 -3.07 40.06 37.09
CA ARG A 290 -3.89 40.02 38.31
C ARG A 290 -3.38 40.86 39.50
N SER A 291 -3.94 42.06 39.68
CA SER A 291 -3.83 42.82 40.93
C SER A 291 -5.05 42.55 41.85
N LEU A 292 -5.25 41.28 42.26
CA LEU A 292 -6.28 40.93 43.25
C LEU A 292 -6.19 41.80 44.52
N LEU A 293 -4.97 42.23 44.88
CA LEU A 293 -4.72 43.17 45.96
C LEU A 293 -5.28 44.57 45.70
N GLU A 294 -5.25 45.07 44.46
CA GLU A 294 -5.86 46.36 44.10
C GLU A 294 -7.38 46.27 44.17
N HIS A 295 -7.98 45.15 43.76
CA HIS A 295 -9.42 44.98 43.86
C HIS A 295 -9.91 44.89 45.31
N VAL A 296 -9.18 44.18 46.17
CA VAL A 296 -9.46 44.13 47.62
C VAL A 296 -9.27 45.50 48.26
N ARG A 297 -8.21 46.23 47.91
CA ARG A 297 -7.97 47.58 48.40
C ARG A 297 -9.06 48.55 47.95
N ALA A 298 -9.42 48.54 46.68
CA ALA A 298 -10.48 49.39 46.13
C ALA A 298 -11.84 49.09 46.78
N SER A 299 -12.17 47.82 47.00
CA SER A 299 -13.40 47.41 47.68
C SER A 299 -13.43 47.84 49.15
N GLY A 300 -12.29 47.77 49.85
CA GLY A 300 -12.16 48.25 51.23
C GLY A 300 -12.31 49.77 51.35
N GLU A 301 -11.65 50.52 50.45
CA GLU A 301 -11.78 51.98 50.39
C GLU A 301 -13.20 52.42 50.02
N LEU A 302 -13.89 51.68 49.13
CA LEU A 302 -15.28 51.92 48.78
C LEU A 302 -16.20 51.78 50.01
N LEU A 303 -16.10 50.67 50.75
CA LEU A 303 -16.92 50.45 51.95
C LEU A 303 -16.68 51.52 53.02
N HIS A 304 -15.44 52.00 53.14
CA HIS A 304 -15.11 53.11 54.03
C HIS A 304 -15.75 54.43 53.57
N ARG A 305 -15.63 54.80 52.28
CA ARG A 305 -16.21 56.04 51.72
C ARG A 305 -17.74 56.11 51.87
N TYR A 306 -18.43 54.98 51.74
CA TYR A 306 -19.89 54.92 51.86
C TYR A 306 -20.39 54.74 53.32
N GLY A 307 -19.51 54.88 54.32
CA GLY A 307 -19.90 54.82 55.74
C GLY A 307 -20.34 53.43 56.21
N LYS A 308 -19.94 52.37 55.49
CA LYS A 308 -20.25 50.96 55.82
C LYS A 308 -19.15 50.32 56.70
N THR A 309 -18.48 51.13 57.51
CA THR A 309 -17.40 50.70 58.40
C THR A 309 -17.77 49.62 59.42
N PRO A 310 -19.03 49.49 59.93
CA PRO A 310 -19.40 48.38 60.79
C PRO A 310 -19.27 47.01 60.10
N LEU A 311 -19.47 46.93 58.78
CA LEU A 311 -19.32 45.67 58.03
C LEU A 311 -17.85 45.20 58.00
N LEU A 312 -16.90 46.14 57.91
CA LEU A 312 -15.48 45.83 57.97
C LEU A 312 -15.08 45.31 59.35
N TYR A 313 -15.60 45.95 60.41
CA TYR A 313 -15.40 45.51 61.79
C TYR A 313 -15.99 44.11 62.02
N ASP A 314 -17.23 43.88 61.60
CA ASP A 314 -17.90 42.58 61.77
C ASP A 314 -17.18 41.46 61.02
N ALA A 315 -16.67 41.71 59.81
CA ALA A 315 -15.87 40.73 59.07
C ALA A 315 -14.60 40.33 59.84
N VAL A 316 -13.89 41.31 60.43
CA VAL A 316 -12.69 41.03 61.23
C VAL A 316 -13.05 40.31 62.52
N ARG A 317 -14.11 40.72 63.21
CA ARG A 317 -14.62 40.08 64.43
C ARG A 317 -15.05 38.63 64.18
N GLN A 318 -15.77 38.36 63.09
CA GLN A 318 -16.13 37.01 62.68
C GLN A 318 -14.89 36.16 62.38
N SER A 319 -13.87 36.73 61.73
CA SER A 319 -12.60 36.04 61.48
C SER A 319 -11.86 35.68 62.79
N PHE A 320 -11.91 36.56 63.79
CA PHE A 320 -11.37 36.30 65.12
C PHE A 320 -12.16 35.21 65.84
N LEU A 321 -13.48 35.33 65.92
CA LEU A 321 -14.36 34.34 66.57
C LEU A 321 -14.25 32.96 65.91
N ALA A 322 -14.12 32.91 64.58
CA ALA A 322 -13.91 31.66 63.85
C ALA A 322 -12.58 30.99 64.23
N ARG A 323 -11.51 31.77 64.44
CA ARG A 323 -10.23 31.22 64.94
C ARG A 323 -10.29 30.86 66.42
N LEU A 324 -10.96 31.66 67.25
CA LEU A 324 -11.19 31.37 68.66
C LEU A 324 -11.92 30.04 68.86
N ARG A 325 -12.99 29.76 68.09
CA ARG A 325 -13.69 28.46 68.12
C ARG A 325 -12.78 27.26 67.85
N ARG A 326 -11.73 27.46 67.03
CA ARG A 326 -10.80 26.38 66.67
C ARG A 326 -9.71 26.16 67.73
N ARG A 327 -9.27 27.21 68.43
CA ARG A 327 -8.16 27.14 69.39
C ARG A 327 -8.57 27.08 70.85
N SER A 328 -9.68 27.74 71.22
CA SER A 328 -10.26 27.72 72.57
C SER A 328 -11.78 27.59 72.49
N PRO A 329 -12.30 26.37 72.29
CA PRO A 329 -13.74 26.13 72.13
C PRO A 329 -14.53 26.46 73.41
N MET A 330 -13.94 26.27 74.59
CA MET A 330 -14.57 26.61 75.87
C MET A 330 -14.80 28.11 76.02
N ALA A 331 -13.82 28.94 75.65
CA ALA A 331 -13.98 30.40 75.67
C ALA A 331 -14.98 30.89 74.59
N ALA A 332 -15.05 30.21 73.44
CA ALA A 332 -15.99 30.56 72.38
C ALA A 332 -17.46 30.20 72.71
N ALA A 333 -17.70 29.21 73.57
CA ALA A 333 -19.03 28.76 73.97
C ALA A 333 -19.72 29.71 74.98
N LEU A 334 -18.95 30.48 75.73
CA LEU A 334 -19.45 31.50 76.66
C LEU A 334 -20.00 32.72 75.90
N THR A 335 -20.97 33.42 76.48
CA THR A 335 -21.58 34.64 75.91
C THR A 335 -21.51 35.81 76.88
N GLY A 336 -21.41 37.04 76.37
CA GLY A 336 -21.43 38.26 77.19
C GLY A 336 -20.15 38.46 78.00
N GLU A 337 -20.26 38.89 79.24
CA GLU A 337 -19.10 39.23 80.09
C GLU A 337 -18.23 38.01 80.43
N ALA A 338 -18.85 36.83 80.59
CA ALA A 338 -18.13 35.57 80.82
C ALA A 338 -17.20 35.21 79.64
N GLN A 339 -17.60 35.57 78.41
CA GLN A 339 -16.77 35.36 77.22
C GLN A 339 -15.56 36.30 77.22
N VAL A 340 -15.77 37.57 77.58
CA VAL A 340 -14.69 38.57 77.65
C VAL A 340 -13.67 38.18 78.71
N GLN A 341 -14.12 37.70 79.87
CA GLN A 341 -13.25 37.21 80.94
C GLN A 341 -12.42 36.01 80.49
N ALA A 342 -13.04 35.00 79.89
CA ALA A 342 -12.33 33.80 79.44
C ALA A 342 -11.31 34.11 78.33
N ILE A 343 -11.59 35.07 77.45
CA ILE A 343 -10.63 35.53 76.43
C ILE A 343 -9.49 36.32 77.09
N ALA A 344 -9.78 37.16 78.07
CA ALA A 344 -8.78 37.94 78.81
C ALA A 344 -7.80 37.04 79.59
N ASP A 345 -8.32 36.01 80.26
CA ASP A 345 -7.53 35.02 81.01
C ASP A 345 -6.64 34.20 80.06
N HIS A 346 -7.17 33.83 78.89
CA HIS A 346 -6.43 33.04 77.90
C HIS A 346 -5.31 33.85 77.22
N LEU A 347 -5.54 35.14 76.94
CA LEU A 347 -4.55 36.02 76.31
C LEU A 347 -3.65 36.75 77.32
N GLN A 348 -3.93 36.64 78.63
CA GLN A 348 -3.33 37.42 79.71
C GLN A 348 -3.41 38.94 79.48
N TRP A 349 -4.55 39.42 78.98
CA TRP A 349 -4.78 40.85 78.71
C TRP A 349 -5.73 41.47 79.74
N PRO A 350 -5.64 42.78 80.00
CA PRO A 350 -6.63 43.47 80.83
C PRO A 350 -8.03 43.32 80.24
N ILE A 351 -9.02 43.00 81.09
CA ILE A 351 -10.42 42.77 80.70
C ILE A 351 -10.99 43.97 79.93
N SER A 352 -10.67 45.19 80.37
CA SER A 352 -11.08 46.44 79.73
C SER A 352 -10.60 46.56 78.27
N ARG A 353 -9.44 45.99 77.96
CA ARG A 353 -8.84 45.99 76.60
C ARG A 353 -9.52 44.98 75.68
N VAL A 354 -9.96 43.84 76.21
CA VAL A 354 -10.73 42.85 75.45
C VAL A 354 -12.16 43.34 75.24
N GLN A 355 -12.74 43.98 76.25
CA GLN A 355 -14.09 44.55 76.19
C GLN A 355 -14.17 45.66 75.14
N SER A 356 -13.17 46.56 75.08
CA SER A 356 -13.13 47.62 74.08
C SER A 356 -12.96 47.08 72.64
N ALA A 357 -12.21 45.99 72.47
CA ALA A 357 -12.03 45.34 71.16
C ALA A 357 -13.32 44.66 70.65
N MET A 358 -14.16 44.15 71.55
CA MET A 358 -15.39 43.42 71.24
C MET A 358 -16.65 44.30 71.10
N GLN A 359 -16.56 45.58 71.47
CA GLN A 359 -17.64 46.55 71.29
C GLN A 359 -17.62 47.17 69.88
N VAL A 360 -18.80 47.26 69.26
CA VAL A 360 -18.95 47.88 67.93
C VAL A 360 -18.62 49.37 67.99
N PRO A 361 -17.73 49.89 67.12
CA PRO A 361 -17.41 51.32 67.09
C PRO A 361 -18.58 52.17 66.60
N PRO A 362 -18.73 53.40 67.11
CA PRO A 362 -19.67 54.35 66.55
C PRO A 362 -19.29 54.66 65.09
N SER A 363 -20.29 54.78 64.21
CA SER A 363 -20.13 54.76 62.75
C SER A 363 -19.38 55.95 62.15
N ARG A 364 -18.97 56.94 62.94
CA ARG A 364 -18.29 58.17 62.50
C ARG A 364 -16.90 58.39 63.14
N ASP A 365 -16.39 57.40 63.87
CA ASP A 365 -15.10 57.50 64.55
C ASP A 365 -14.05 56.55 63.93
N ASP A 366 -13.27 57.09 62.99
CA ASP A 366 -12.27 56.33 62.23
C ASP A 366 -11.04 55.95 63.04
N THR A 367 -10.73 56.67 64.12
CA THR A 367 -9.60 56.33 65.00
C THR A 367 -10.01 55.16 65.89
N ALA A 368 -11.19 55.21 66.50
CA ALA A 368 -11.73 54.11 67.29
C ALA A 368 -11.92 52.82 66.46
N LEU A 369 -12.37 52.92 65.20
CA LEU A 369 -12.49 51.78 64.30
C LEU A 369 -11.14 51.11 64.03
N ARG A 370 -10.12 51.89 63.65
CA ARG A 370 -8.78 51.37 63.35
C ARG A 370 -8.15 50.73 64.58
N GLU A 371 -8.32 51.33 65.74
CA GLU A 371 -7.81 50.79 67.01
C GLU A 371 -8.45 49.44 67.34
N ARG A 372 -9.79 49.32 67.22
CA ARG A 372 -10.50 48.06 67.51
C ARG A 372 -10.19 46.96 66.50
N ILE A 373 -10.09 47.29 65.21
CA ILE A 373 -9.65 46.33 64.18
C ILE A 373 -8.22 45.85 64.47
N ARG A 374 -7.32 46.77 64.85
CA ARG A 374 -5.95 46.42 65.23
C ARG A 374 -5.93 45.48 66.44
N LEU A 375 -6.71 45.76 67.48
CA LEU A 375 -6.81 44.90 68.66
C LEU A 375 -7.36 43.51 68.28
N LEU A 376 -8.42 43.42 67.49
CA LEU A 376 -8.97 42.14 67.02
C LEU A 376 -7.98 41.32 66.19
N ILE A 377 -7.18 41.97 65.32
CA ILE A 377 -6.14 41.29 64.54
C ILE A 377 -5.00 40.81 65.46
N GLN A 378 -4.59 41.62 66.44
CA GLN A 378 -3.58 41.23 67.43
C GLN A 378 -4.04 40.01 68.24
N MET A 379 -5.27 40.05 68.78
CA MET A 379 -5.86 38.91 69.48
C MET A 379 -5.93 37.67 68.59
N ARG A 380 -6.35 37.80 67.32
CA ARG A 380 -6.40 36.70 66.35
C ARG A 380 -5.03 36.08 66.02
N ASN A 381 -3.97 36.87 66.11
CA ASN A 381 -2.61 36.39 65.83
C ASN A 381 -1.93 35.79 67.08
N GLN A 382 -2.41 36.14 68.29
CA GLN A 382 -1.90 35.62 69.55
C GLN A 382 -2.68 34.40 70.07
N LEU A 383 -3.91 34.18 69.60
CA LEU A 383 -4.60 32.88 69.68
C LEU A 383 -3.83 31.81 68.93
#